data_AF-A0A661TMX3-F1
#
_entry.id   AF-A0A661TMX3-F1
#
_cell.length_a   1.000
_cell.length_b   1.000
_cell.length_c   1.000
_cell.angle_alpha   90.00
_cell.angle_beta   90.00
_cell.angle_gamma   90.00
#
_symmetry.space_group_name_H-M   'P 1'
#
loop_
_entity.id
_entity.type
_entity.pdbx_description
1 polymer ?
#
loop_
_entity_poly.entity_id
_entity_poly.type
_entity_poly.pdbx_seq_one_letter_code
_entity_poly.pdbx_strand_id
1 'polypeptide(L)'
;MTQKNLKEWQLKASMYITGGMSSSFRANQFTGVPMYAEKADGARFVDLSGKEYIDFFMCHGTVLLGHNHPEVKQALIYALEKGFFAGIDSPETIAFAEKVCRVVPAAEEIRFVNSGSEGTLLALRLARGYTGKDKIIRIDGHFHGVHDYLLANNLVSKVDYKNDGNRASRTIGRTAGIPDIVDQVVIPIPWNNIEIMERILKEQGDEIGGIIMNVIDYNNGCFLTTSKYLQQVRTLADKYNVVLIFDEILSGFKTGVSCGQGYYGVTPDICTLGKALTNDVPMGIVVGKKEIMSKIMDPVNPVIAGGTFSGNQLGIAAGNAVMDIL
;
A
#
# COMPACT_ATOMS: atom_id res chain seq x y z
N MET A 1 -0.66 -20.76 35.41
CA MET A 1 -0.99 -21.23 34.04
C MET A 1 0.28 -21.76 33.44
N THR A 2 0.33 -23.05 33.09
CA THR A 2 1.48 -23.65 32.39
C THR A 2 1.69 -22.87 31.09
N GLN A 3 2.84 -22.20 30.95
CA GLN A 3 3.22 -21.50 29.72
C GLN A 3 3.20 -22.54 28.59
N LYS A 4 2.17 -22.48 27.75
CA LYS A 4 2.13 -23.29 26.54
C LYS A 4 3.25 -22.81 25.63
N ASN A 5 4.10 -23.73 25.22
CA ASN A 5 5.14 -23.47 24.23
C ASN A 5 4.47 -22.96 22.93
N LEU A 6 5.06 -21.97 22.24
CA LEU A 6 4.57 -21.45 20.95
C LEU A 6 4.28 -22.57 19.94
N LYS A 7 5.00 -23.70 20.01
CA LYS A 7 4.74 -24.90 19.20
C LYS A 7 3.35 -25.51 19.44
N GLU A 8 2.88 -25.56 20.67
CA GLU A 8 1.54 -26.09 20.98
C GLU A 8 0.45 -25.18 20.40
N TRP A 9 0.67 -23.86 20.44
CA TRP A 9 -0.21 -22.90 19.78
C TRP A 9 -0.20 -23.07 18.27
N GLN A 10 0.97 -23.27 17.65
CA GLN A 10 1.07 -23.57 16.22
C GLN A 10 0.33 -24.84 15.84
N LEU A 11 0.49 -25.93 16.59
CA LEU A 11 -0.21 -27.19 16.34
C LEU A 11 -1.72 -26.99 16.42
N LYS A 12 -2.20 -26.32 17.49
CA LYS A 12 -3.63 -26.03 17.64
C LYS A 12 -4.14 -25.13 16.52
N ALA A 13 -3.43 -24.06 16.19
CA ALA A 13 -3.81 -23.12 15.14
C ALA A 13 -3.86 -23.80 13.77
N SER A 14 -2.93 -24.71 13.48
CA SER A 14 -2.85 -25.43 12.21
C SER A 14 -4.05 -26.36 11.97
N MET A 15 -4.83 -26.69 13.01
CA MET A 15 -6.10 -27.42 12.87
C MET A 15 -7.22 -26.56 12.25
N TYR A 16 -7.11 -25.23 12.34
CA TYR A 16 -8.20 -24.30 11.98
C TYR A 16 -7.77 -23.18 11.02
N ILE A 17 -6.47 -22.88 10.96
CA ILE A 17 -5.88 -21.78 10.20
C ILE A 17 -4.78 -22.36 9.33
N THR A 18 -4.83 -22.13 8.03
CA THR A 18 -3.83 -22.63 7.07
C THR A 18 -2.41 -22.24 7.49
N GLY A 19 -1.53 -23.23 7.68
CA GLY A 19 -0.16 -23.02 8.16
C GLY A 19 -0.05 -22.51 9.61
N GLY A 20 -1.16 -22.47 10.36
CA GLY A 20 -1.20 -21.93 11.72
C GLY A 20 -1.05 -20.41 11.78
N MET A 21 -1.36 -19.67 10.70
CA MET A 21 -1.20 -18.22 10.65
C MET A 21 -2.15 -17.54 9.66
N SER A 22 -2.62 -16.33 9.97
CA SER A 22 -3.55 -15.60 9.08
C SER A 22 -2.88 -14.95 7.85
N SER A 23 -1.55 -14.93 7.78
CA SER A 23 -0.79 -14.39 6.66
C SER A 23 0.52 -15.16 6.53
N SER A 24 0.89 -15.52 5.30
CA SER A 24 2.18 -16.18 5.02
C SER A 24 3.39 -15.33 5.43
N PHE A 25 3.23 -14.00 5.53
CA PHE A 25 4.27 -13.10 6.04
C PHE A 25 4.55 -13.27 7.54
N ARG A 26 3.73 -14.00 8.29
CA ARG A 26 3.96 -14.34 9.70
C ARG A 26 4.77 -15.62 9.88
N ALA A 27 5.16 -16.28 8.79
CA ALA A 27 6.04 -17.44 8.84
C ALA A 27 7.42 -17.01 9.35
N ASN A 28 7.88 -17.63 10.42
CA ASN A 28 9.25 -17.42 10.92
C ASN A 28 10.17 -18.46 10.29
N GLN A 29 10.97 -18.05 9.30
CA GLN A 29 11.88 -18.95 8.59
C GLN A 29 13.04 -19.45 9.44
N PHE A 30 13.39 -18.74 10.52
CA PHE A 30 14.52 -19.09 11.38
C PHE A 30 14.14 -20.15 12.44
N THR A 31 12.92 -20.06 12.97
CA THR A 31 12.47 -20.97 14.04
C THR A 31 11.49 -22.04 13.54
N GLY A 32 10.87 -21.85 12.37
CA GLY A 32 9.78 -22.68 11.86
C GLY A 32 8.45 -22.50 12.60
N VAL A 33 8.40 -21.66 13.64
CA VAL A 33 7.25 -21.46 14.52
C VAL A 33 6.86 -19.97 14.48
N PRO A 34 5.65 -19.62 14.03
CA PRO A 34 5.16 -18.24 14.08
C PRO A 34 5.18 -17.68 15.49
N MET A 35 5.35 -16.36 15.58
CA MET A 35 5.14 -15.65 16.84
C MET A 35 3.65 -15.62 17.18
N TYR A 36 3.32 -15.85 18.45
CA TYR A 36 1.98 -15.65 19.00
C TYR A 36 2.07 -14.58 20.08
N ALA A 37 1.55 -13.39 19.81
CA ALA A 37 1.60 -12.27 20.75
C ALA A 37 0.53 -12.40 21.84
N GLU A 38 0.90 -12.04 23.07
CA GLU A 38 -0.01 -11.83 24.20
C GLU A 38 -0.49 -10.37 24.25
N LYS A 39 0.45 -9.43 24.15
CA LYS A 39 0.20 -7.98 24.25
C LYS A 39 1.35 -7.19 23.61
N ALA A 40 1.07 -5.94 23.26
CA ALA A 40 2.06 -4.98 22.79
C ALA A 40 1.78 -3.59 23.37
N ASP A 41 2.83 -2.84 23.71
CA ASP A 41 2.76 -1.50 24.28
C ASP A 41 4.04 -0.71 23.96
N GLY A 42 3.88 0.53 23.47
CA GLY A 42 4.98 1.36 23.01
C GLY A 42 5.83 0.66 21.95
N ALA A 43 7.13 0.51 22.22
CA ALA A 43 8.09 -0.13 21.31
C ALA A 43 8.30 -1.63 21.58
N ARG A 44 7.40 -2.29 22.31
CA ARG A 44 7.59 -3.68 22.78
C ARG A 44 6.36 -4.55 22.58
N PHE A 45 6.59 -5.85 22.46
CA PHE A 45 5.54 -6.86 22.61
C PHE A 45 6.01 -8.06 23.43
N VAL A 46 5.05 -8.78 24.01
CA VAL A 46 5.26 -10.01 24.76
C VAL A 46 4.59 -11.14 23.99
N ASP A 47 5.29 -12.26 23.80
CA ASP A 47 4.73 -13.48 23.20
C ASP A 47 4.05 -14.38 24.26
N LEU A 48 3.30 -15.40 23.83
CA LEU A 48 2.62 -16.33 24.73
C LEU A 48 3.56 -17.25 25.54
N SER A 49 4.88 -17.20 25.31
CA SER A 49 5.88 -17.82 26.19
C SER A 49 6.32 -16.88 27.33
N GLY A 50 5.78 -15.66 27.37
CA GLY A 50 6.15 -14.62 28.34
C GLY A 50 7.44 -13.88 27.98
N LYS A 51 8.02 -14.11 26.79
CA LYS A 51 9.23 -13.42 26.37
C LYS A 51 8.87 -12.04 25.80
N GLU A 52 9.58 -11.02 26.29
CA GLU A 52 9.48 -9.65 25.80
C GLU A 52 10.48 -9.38 24.67
N TYR A 53 10.06 -8.57 23.70
CA TYR A 53 10.84 -8.16 22.54
C TYR A 53 10.76 -6.64 22.38
N ILE A 54 11.87 -6.02 21.99
CA ILE A 54 11.85 -4.70 21.37
C ILE A 54 11.41 -4.89 19.92
N ASP A 55 10.34 -4.22 19.52
CA ASP A 55 9.73 -4.40 18.21
C ASP A 55 10.33 -3.44 17.17
N PHE A 56 11.15 -3.97 16.27
CA PHE A 56 11.60 -3.23 15.08
C PHE A 56 10.76 -3.54 13.83
N PHE A 57 9.82 -4.46 13.94
CA PHE A 57 8.94 -4.86 12.84
C PHE A 57 7.68 -4.00 12.77
N MET A 58 7.15 -3.61 13.93
CA MET A 58 6.08 -2.61 14.10
C MET A 58 4.88 -2.89 13.18
N CYS A 59 4.47 -4.16 13.13
CA CYS A 59 3.44 -4.71 12.24
C CYS A 59 3.62 -4.22 10.78
N HIS A 60 4.79 -4.56 10.20
CA HIS A 60 5.20 -4.13 8.85
C HIS A 60 5.23 -2.60 8.67
N GLY A 61 5.60 -1.89 9.73
CA GLY A 61 5.64 -0.42 9.78
C GLY A 61 4.26 0.25 9.75
N THR A 62 3.19 -0.44 10.14
CA THR A 62 1.88 0.21 10.36
C THR A 62 1.84 1.01 11.65
N VAL A 63 2.55 0.54 12.68
CA VAL A 63 2.53 1.13 14.01
C VAL A 63 3.60 2.24 14.10
N LEU A 64 3.35 3.36 13.42
CA LEU A 64 4.28 4.49 13.39
C LEU A 64 4.52 5.11 14.78
N LEU A 65 3.46 5.23 15.58
CA LEU A 65 3.47 5.92 16.87
C LEU A 65 3.77 4.98 18.06
N GLY A 66 4.06 3.71 17.80
CA GLY A 66 4.11 2.68 18.84
C GLY A 66 2.76 2.04 19.16
N HIS A 67 2.84 0.86 19.75
CA HIS A 67 1.69 0.05 20.12
C HIS A 67 0.89 0.73 21.23
N ASN A 68 -0.44 0.59 21.22
CA ASN A 68 -1.32 1.12 22.26
C ASN A 68 -1.14 2.63 22.54
N HIS A 69 -0.86 3.43 21.51
CA HIS A 69 -0.71 4.89 21.65
C HIS A 69 -1.98 5.50 22.29
N PRO A 70 -1.88 6.29 23.38
CA PRO A 70 -3.02 6.69 24.20
C PRO A 70 -4.07 7.50 23.44
N GLU A 71 -3.64 8.41 22.56
CA GLU A 71 -4.56 9.24 21.77
C GLU A 71 -5.31 8.43 20.71
N VAL A 72 -4.63 7.50 20.04
CA VAL A 72 -5.26 6.58 19.07
C VAL A 72 -6.25 5.68 19.81
N LYS A 73 -5.86 5.11 20.95
CA LYS A 73 -6.74 4.30 21.79
C LYS A 73 -8.00 5.05 22.20
N GLN A 74 -7.87 6.30 22.63
CA GLN A 74 -9.02 7.10 23.06
C GLN A 74 -9.97 7.39 21.90
N ALA A 75 -9.45 7.66 20.70
CA ALA A 75 -10.25 7.84 19.50
C ALA A 75 -11.02 6.55 19.13
N LEU A 76 -10.41 5.38 19.28
CA LEU A 76 -11.07 4.09 19.06
C LEU A 76 -12.17 3.82 20.09
N ILE A 77 -11.94 4.14 21.37
CA ILE A 77 -12.95 4.04 22.43
C ILE A 77 -14.15 4.95 22.12
N TYR A 78 -13.89 6.19 21.69
CA TYR A 78 -14.96 7.10 21.28
C TYR A 78 -15.82 6.51 20.16
N ALA A 79 -15.19 5.96 19.11
CA ALA A 79 -15.95 5.31 18.04
C ALA A 79 -16.76 4.12 18.59
N LEU A 80 -16.20 3.33 19.52
CA LEU A 80 -16.83 2.13 20.10
C LEU A 80 -18.11 2.50 20.86
N GLU A 81 -18.04 3.55 21.68
CA GLU A 81 -19.18 4.06 22.46
C GLU A 81 -20.33 4.55 21.57
N LYS A 82 -20.02 4.86 20.31
CA LYS A 82 -21.00 5.28 19.31
C LYS A 82 -21.43 4.16 18.37
N GLY A 83 -20.97 2.93 18.62
CA GLY A 83 -21.29 1.74 17.82
C GLY A 83 -20.72 1.76 16.40
N PHE A 84 -19.63 2.50 16.15
CA PHE A 84 -19.00 2.71 14.82
C PHE A 84 -19.97 3.16 13.72
N PHE A 85 -20.96 3.97 14.12
CA PHE A 85 -21.91 4.76 13.33
C PHE A 85 -22.51 4.12 12.07
N ALA A 86 -22.96 2.87 12.20
CA ALA A 86 -23.86 2.20 11.26
C ALA A 86 -23.38 2.07 9.80
N GLY A 87 -22.08 2.22 9.54
CA GLY A 87 -21.52 2.14 8.18
C GLY A 87 -21.84 3.35 7.30
N ILE A 88 -22.11 4.51 7.91
CA ILE A 88 -22.41 5.77 7.23
C ILE A 88 -21.32 6.79 7.55
N ASP A 89 -21.11 7.73 6.63
CA ASP A 89 -20.18 8.85 6.84
C ASP A 89 -20.63 9.78 7.98
N SER A 90 -19.63 10.38 8.62
CA SER A 90 -19.78 11.29 9.76
C SER A 90 -19.00 12.58 9.50
N PRO A 91 -19.23 13.66 10.28
CA PRO A 91 -18.36 14.84 10.26
C PRO A 91 -16.88 14.49 10.46
N GLU A 92 -16.58 13.45 11.24
CA GLU A 92 -15.24 12.92 11.46
C GLU A 92 -14.62 12.35 10.17
N THR A 93 -15.43 11.76 9.27
CA THR A 93 -14.97 11.33 7.94
C THR A 93 -14.48 12.54 7.13
N ILE A 94 -15.25 13.64 7.13
CA ILE A 94 -14.92 14.86 6.39
C ILE A 94 -13.65 15.50 6.98
N ALA A 95 -13.58 15.63 8.30
CA ALA A 95 -12.41 16.19 8.98
C ALA A 95 -11.13 15.41 8.67
N PHE A 96 -11.22 14.08 8.60
CA PHE A 96 -10.06 13.26 8.23
C PHE A 96 -9.65 13.48 6.78
N ALA A 97 -10.62 13.51 5.85
CA ALA A 97 -10.37 13.82 4.45
C ALA A 97 -9.69 15.18 4.27
N GLU A 98 -10.19 16.21 4.95
CA GLU A 98 -9.61 17.57 4.91
C GLU A 98 -8.16 17.60 5.41
N LYS A 99 -7.85 16.90 6.52
CA LYS A 99 -6.48 16.82 7.05
C LYS A 99 -5.53 16.18 6.05
N VAL A 100 -5.96 15.10 5.38
CA VAL A 100 -5.15 14.42 4.35
C VAL A 100 -4.95 15.33 3.14
N CYS A 101 -6.02 15.89 2.58
CA CYS A 101 -5.98 16.79 1.43
C CYS A 101 -5.12 18.04 1.67
N ARG A 102 -5.04 18.49 2.93
CA ARG A 102 -4.20 19.64 3.30
C ARG A 102 -2.71 19.36 3.23
N VAL A 103 -2.26 18.13 3.52
CA VAL A 103 -0.83 17.83 3.72
C VAL A 103 -0.22 16.94 2.65
N VAL A 104 -1.02 16.14 1.94
CA VAL A 104 -0.56 15.23 0.88
C VAL A 104 -0.68 15.94 -0.48
N PRO A 105 0.43 16.26 -1.17
CA PRO A 105 0.42 17.08 -2.39
C PRO A 105 -0.54 16.60 -3.50
N ALA A 106 -0.64 15.28 -3.73
CA ALA A 106 -1.51 14.72 -4.76
C ALA A 106 -3.01 14.69 -4.39
N ALA A 107 -3.38 15.01 -3.14
CA ALA A 107 -4.70 14.72 -2.60
C ALA A 107 -5.71 15.87 -2.82
N GLU A 108 -6.19 16.04 -4.05
CA GLU A 108 -7.34 16.92 -4.30
C GLU A 108 -8.66 16.27 -3.86
N GLU A 109 -8.80 14.97 -4.12
CA GLU A 109 -9.93 14.15 -3.66
C GLU A 109 -9.43 12.83 -3.06
N ILE A 110 -10.30 12.19 -2.26
CA ILE A 110 -10.01 10.96 -1.52
C ILE A 110 -11.10 9.90 -1.74
N ARG A 111 -10.68 8.64 -1.79
CA ARG A 111 -11.56 7.47 -1.72
C ARG A 111 -11.02 6.47 -0.69
N PHE A 112 -11.88 6.03 0.22
CA PHE A 112 -11.52 5.05 1.25
C PHE A 112 -11.60 3.61 0.74
N VAL A 113 -10.66 2.79 1.18
CA VAL A 113 -10.56 1.34 0.94
C VAL A 113 -10.14 0.64 2.24
N ASN A 114 -10.12 -0.69 2.26
CA ASN A 114 -9.84 -1.48 3.47
C ASN A 114 -8.37 -1.92 3.58
N SER A 115 -7.62 -1.88 2.47
CA SER A 115 -6.24 -2.31 2.44
C SER A 115 -5.44 -1.63 1.35
N GLY A 116 -4.10 -1.71 1.45
CA GLY A 116 -3.22 -1.27 0.37
C GLY A 116 -3.47 -2.02 -0.94
N SER A 117 -3.76 -3.33 -0.89
CA SER A 117 -4.09 -4.13 -2.09
C SER A 117 -5.36 -3.65 -2.80
N GLU A 118 -6.37 -3.21 -2.05
CA GLU A 118 -7.56 -2.60 -2.66
C GLU A 118 -7.23 -1.23 -3.26
N GLY A 119 -6.40 -0.44 -2.58
CA GLY A 119 -5.99 0.88 -3.03
C GLY A 119 -5.20 0.83 -4.34
N THR A 120 -4.20 -0.04 -4.44
CA THR A 120 -3.39 -0.21 -5.66
C THR A 120 -4.22 -0.76 -6.81
N LEU A 121 -5.12 -1.72 -6.54
CA LEU A 121 -6.05 -2.20 -7.56
C LEU A 121 -6.98 -1.10 -8.08
N LEU A 122 -7.52 -0.26 -7.19
CA LEU A 122 -8.35 0.88 -7.57
C LEU A 122 -7.54 1.92 -8.36
N ALA A 123 -6.30 2.21 -7.95
CA ALA A 123 -5.43 3.14 -8.67
C ALA A 123 -5.16 2.68 -10.11
N LEU A 124 -4.93 1.37 -10.34
CA LEU A 124 -4.80 0.83 -11.71
C LEU A 124 -6.09 0.99 -12.51
N ARG A 125 -7.25 0.75 -11.89
CA ARG A 125 -8.55 0.89 -12.54
C ARG A 125 -8.85 2.35 -12.90
N LEU A 126 -8.51 3.29 -12.02
CA LEU A 126 -8.61 4.73 -12.27
C LEU A 126 -7.71 5.16 -13.42
N ALA A 127 -6.44 4.73 -13.44
CA ALA A 127 -5.51 5.03 -14.53
C ALA A 127 -6.05 4.56 -15.88
N ARG A 128 -6.53 3.32 -15.97
CA ARG A 128 -7.16 2.76 -17.17
C ARG A 128 -8.44 3.49 -17.56
N GLY A 129 -9.35 3.71 -16.61
CA GLY A 129 -10.63 4.38 -16.86
C GLY A 129 -10.48 5.85 -17.27
N TYR A 130 -9.45 6.53 -16.77
CA TYR A 130 -9.14 7.91 -17.12
C TYR A 130 -8.53 8.02 -18.53
N THR A 131 -7.56 7.17 -18.83
CA THR A 131 -6.78 7.26 -20.09
C THR A 131 -7.39 6.47 -21.25
N GLY A 132 -8.22 5.46 -20.98
CA GLY A 132 -8.69 4.49 -21.97
C GLY A 132 -7.61 3.50 -22.43
N LYS A 133 -6.49 3.41 -21.70
CA LYS A 133 -5.31 2.61 -22.08
C LYS A 133 -5.11 1.45 -21.12
N ASP A 134 -4.86 0.24 -21.64
CA ASP A 134 -4.92 -1.01 -20.87
C ASP A 134 -3.65 -1.36 -20.09
N LYS A 135 -2.48 -1.01 -20.61
CA LYS A 135 -1.20 -1.47 -20.07
C LYS A 135 -0.75 -0.61 -18.89
N ILE A 136 -0.08 -1.24 -17.93
CA ILE A 136 0.51 -0.58 -16.77
C ILE A 136 2.00 -0.91 -16.72
N ILE A 137 2.85 0.11 -16.56
CA ILE A 137 4.26 -0.10 -16.19
C ILE A 137 4.33 -0.33 -14.67
N ARG A 138 5.03 -1.37 -14.25
CA ARG A 138 5.44 -1.59 -12.85
C ARG A 138 6.95 -1.67 -12.74
N ILE A 139 7.48 -1.43 -11.55
CA ILE A 139 8.93 -1.53 -11.32
C ILE A 139 9.29 -2.85 -10.66
N ASP A 140 10.35 -3.50 -11.13
CA ASP A 140 10.86 -4.75 -10.56
C ASP A 140 11.15 -4.63 -9.06
N GLY A 141 10.85 -5.68 -8.33
CA GLY A 141 11.07 -5.78 -6.88
C GLY A 141 9.94 -5.21 -6.05
N HIS A 142 9.11 -4.32 -6.62
CA HIS A 142 8.08 -3.64 -5.86
C HIS A 142 6.89 -4.51 -5.49
N PHE A 143 6.51 -4.45 -4.23
CA PHE A 143 5.30 -5.09 -3.74
C PHE A 143 4.15 -4.08 -3.63
N HIS A 144 3.06 -4.35 -4.35
CA HIS A 144 1.89 -3.48 -4.42
C HIS A 144 0.60 -4.18 -3.95
N GLY A 145 0.74 -5.14 -3.03
CA GLY A 145 -0.37 -5.97 -2.55
C GLY A 145 -0.48 -7.32 -3.27
N VAL A 146 -1.64 -7.97 -3.10
CA VAL A 146 -1.86 -9.38 -3.49
C VAL A 146 -2.95 -9.57 -4.55
N HIS A 147 -3.22 -8.56 -5.37
CA HIS A 147 -4.10 -8.68 -6.52
C HIS A 147 -3.35 -9.10 -7.78
N ASP A 148 -4.06 -9.71 -8.73
CA ASP A 148 -3.49 -10.44 -9.87
C ASP A 148 -2.49 -9.63 -10.72
N TYR A 149 -2.77 -8.34 -10.94
CA TYR A 149 -1.94 -7.50 -11.81
C TYR A 149 -0.50 -7.27 -11.32
N LEU A 150 -0.22 -7.30 -10.02
CA LEU A 150 1.07 -6.81 -9.49
C LEU A 150 1.85 -7.85 -8.66
N LEU A 151 1.49 -9.12 -8.76
CA LEU A 151 2.15 -10.21 -8.03
C LEU A 151 3.39 -10.80 -8.73
N ALA A 152 3.51 -10.62 -10.05
CA ALA A 152 4.75 -10.91 -10.76
C ALA A 152 5.85 -9.90 -10.42
N ASN A 153 7.12 -10.35 -10.38
CA ASN A 153 8.31 -9.53 -10.12
C ASN A 153 8.26 -8.75 -8.79
N ASN A 154 7.42 -9.17 -7.84
CA ASN A 154 6.99 -8.34 -6.71
C ASN A 154 7.94 -8.29 -5.49
N LEU A 155 9.12 -8.89 -5.61
CA LEU A 155 10.19 -8.91 -4.61
C LEU A 155 11.53 -9.03 -5.35
N VAL A 156 12.62 -8.51 -4.78
CA VAL A 156 13.98 -8.62 -5.35
C VAL A 156 14.37 -10.07 -5.61
N SER A 157 13.88 -11.02 -4.81
CA SER A 157 14.09 -12.46 -5.03
C SER A 157 13.35 -13.05 -6.23
N LYS A 158 12.48 -12.28 -6.89
CA LYS A 158 11.61 -12.71 -8.00
C LYS A 158 11.75 -11.85 -9.26
N VAL A 159 12.79 -11.02 -9.35
CA VAL A 159 13.05 -10.19 -10.54
C VAL A 159 13.81 -10.95 -11.62
N ASP A 160 13.80 -10.40 -12.84
CA ASP A 160 14.59 -10.90 -13.97
C ASP A 160 16.07 -10.55 -13.81
N TYR A 161 16.76 -11.28 -12.95
CA TYR A 161 18.20 -11.10 -12.66
C TYR A 161 19.12 -11.29 -13.89
N LYS A 162 18.59 -11.85 -14.99
CA LYS A 162 19.31 -11.98 -16.26
C LYS A 162 19.10 -10.77 -17.18
N ASN A 163 18.28 -9.81 -16.79
CA ASN A 163 18.13 -8.54 -17.48
C ASN A 163 19.34 -7.66 -17.17
N ASP A 164 20.10 -7.29 -18.20
CA ASP A 164 21.23 -6.37 -18.13
C ASP A 164 20.79 -4.89 -18.11
N GLY A 165 19.48 -4.64 -18.08
CA GLY A 165 18.89 -3.30 -18.06
C GLY A 165 18.68 -2.71 -19.44
N ASN A 166 18.84 -3.48 -20.53
CA ASN A 166 18.62 -2.98 -21.89
C ASN A 166 17.22 -3.28 -22.44
N ARG A 167 16.32 -3.88 -21.64
CA ARG A 167 14.94 -4.22 -22.02
C ARG A 167 13.97 -4.20 -20.86
N ALA A 168 12.67 -4.22 -21.18
CA ALA A 168 11.64 -4.60 -20.22
C ALA A 168 11.99 -5.96 -19.61
N SER A 169 11.70 -6.11 -18.33
CA SER A 169 11.94 -7.36 -17.62
C SER A 169 10.97 -8.44 -18.09
N ARG A 170 11.39 -9.70 -18.03
CA ARG A 170 10.46 -10.81 -18.19
C ARG A 170 9.58 -10.88 -16.95
N THR A 171 8.32 -11.27 -17.14
CA THR A 171 7.45 -11.64 -16.03
C THR A 171 7.98 -12.91 -15.38
N ILE A 172 8.37 -12.81 -14.11
CA ILE A 172 8.92 -13.90 -13.30
C ILE A 172 8.20 -13.95 -11.95
N GLY A 173 8.15 -15.14 -11.35
CA GLY A 173 7.63 -15.30 -9.99
C GLY A 173 6.11 -15.19 -9.88
N ARG A 174 5.39 -15.49 -10.98
CA ARG A 174 3.93 -15.65 -10.99
C ARG A 174 3.50 -16.57 -9.86
N THR A 175 2.40 -16.23 -9.20
CA THR A 175 1.72 -17.15 -8.28
C THR A 175 0.72 -18.00 -9.04
N ALA A 176 0.43 -19.19 -8.51
CA ALA A 176 -0.65 -20.03 -9.03
C ALA A 176 -1.99 -19.28 -8.95
N GLY A 177 -2.87 -19.56 -9.91
CA GLY A 177 -4.23 -18.99 -9.99
C GLY A 177 -4.36 -17.75 -10.86
N ILE A 178 -3.25 -17.08 -11.22
CA ILE A 178 -3.29 -15.91 -12.11
C ILE A 178 -3.22 -16.38 -13.57
N PRO A 179 -4.15 -15.99 -14.46
CA PRO A 179 -4.12 -16.33 -15.88
C PRO A 179 -2.97 -15.65 -16.65
N ASP A 180 -2.41 -16.31 -17.66
CA ASP A 180 -1.25 -15.80 -18.41
C ASP A 180 -1.53 -14.46 -19.12
N ILE A 181 -2.79 -14.21 -19.48
CA ILE A 181 -3.24 -12.98 -20.12
C ILE A 181 -2.90 -11.71 -19.32
N VAL A 182 -2.76 -11.81 -17.99
CA VAL A 182 -2.41 -10.67 -17.13
C VAL A 182 -1.05 -10.07 -17.50
N ASP A 183 -0.11 -10.88 -18.01
CA ASP A 183 1.21 -10.39 -18.43
C ASP A 183 1.15 -9.50 -19.66
N GLN A 184 0.08 -9.58 -20.44
CA GLN A 184 -0.08 -8.75 -21.64
C GLN A 184 -0.43 -7.30 -21.29
N VAL A 185 -0.90 -7.04 -20.07
CA VAL A 185 -1.36 -5.72 -19.61
C VAL A 185 -0.50 -5.13 -18.49
N VAL A 186 0.63 -5.77 -18.16
CA VAL A 186 1.56 -5.33 -17.12
C VAL A 186 2.99 -5.47 -17.64
N ILE A 187 3.71 -4.36 -17.70
CA ILE A 187 5.08 -4.29 -18.22
C ILE A 187 6.03 -4.04 -17.03
N PRO A 188 6.76 -5.07 -16.56
CA PRO A 188 7.79 -4.87 -15.55
C PRO A 188 9.05 -4.26 -16.16
N ILE A 189 9.62 -3.26 -15.49
CA ILE A 189 10.89 -2.63 -15.87
C ILE A 189 11.88 -2.62 -14.70
N PRO A 190 13.19 -2.62 -14.95
CA PRO A 190 14.19 -2.51 -13.90
C PRO A 190 14.05 -1.20 -13.08
N TRP A 191 14.26 -1.30 -11.76
CA TRP A 191 14.30 -0.14 -10.85
C TRP A 191 15.40 0.85 -11.22
N ASN A 192 15.09 2.15 -11.10
CA ASN A 192 16.01 3.26 -11.42
C ASN A 192 16.55 3.27 -12.86
N ASN A 193 15.82 2.70 -13.83
CA ASN A 193 16.22 2.70 -15.24
C ASN A 193 15.27 3.59 -16.07
N ILE A 194 15.67 4.84 -16.28
CA ILE A 194 14.84 5.83 -16.96
C ILE A 194 14.86 5.63 -18.48
N GLU A 195 15.98 5.15 -19.02
CA GLU A 195 16.19 4.93 -20.45
C GLU A 195 15.22 3.88 -21.00
N ILE A 196 15.02 2.79 -20.26
CA ILE A 196 14.05 1.75 -20.63
C ILE A 196 12.61 2.23 -20.49
N MET A 197 12.31 3.00 -19.45
CA MET A 197 10.98 3.60 -19.30
C MET A 197 10.66 4.52 -20.49
N GLU A 198 11.57 5.43 -20.85
CA GLU A 198 11.38 6.33 -21.99
C GLU A 198 11.22 5.55 -23.30
N ARG A 199 12.03 4.51 -23.52
CA ARG A 199 11.92 3.70 -24.74
C ARG A 199 10.57 3.00 -24.85
N ILE A 200 10.10 2.38 -23.77
CA ILE A 200 8.80 1.70 -23.75
C ILE A 200 7.65 2.68 -23.98
N LEU A 201 7.69 3.84 -23.32
CA LEU A 201 6.68 4.88 -23.52
C LEU A 201 6.70 5.44 -24.95
N LYS A 202 7.89 5.57 -25.56
CA LYS A 202 8.00 5.99 -26.96
C LYS A 202 7.41 4.96 -27.93
N GLU A 203 7.58 3.67 -27.65
CA GLU A 203 7.12 2.58 -28.52
C GLU A 203 5.64 2.23 -28.32
N GLN A 204 5.13 2.33 -27.09
CA GLN A 204 3.82 1.80 -26.68
C GLN A 204 2.99 2.77 -25.81
N GLY A 205 3.36 4.06 -25.74
CA GLY A 205 2.73 5.05 -24.85
C GLY A 205 1.23 5.24 -25.06
N ASP A 206 0.73 4.97 -26.26
CA ASP A 206 -0.70 5.03 -26.59
C ASP A 206 -1.50 3.87 -25.98
N GLU A 207 -0.82 2.81 -25.51
CA GLU A 207 -1.44 1.65 -24.87
C GLU A 207 -1.23 1.65 -23.34
N ILE A 208 -0.41 2.55 -22.80
CA ILE A 208 -0.01 2.57 -21.38
C ILE A 208 -0.82 3.61 -20.61
N GLY A 209 -1.67 3.16 -19.70
CA GLY A 209 -2.53 4.03 -18.89
C GLY A 209 -1.91 4.53 -17.60
N GLY A 210 -0.93 3.79 -17.06
CA GLY A 210 -0.29 4.18 -15.81
C GLY A 210 1.10 3.63 -15.57
N ILE A 211 1.85 4.31 -14.70
CA ILE A 211 3.12 3.86 -14.12
C ILE A 211 2.91 3.77 -12.62
N ILE A 212 3.07 2.58 -12.03
CA ILE A 212 3.00 2.40 -10.58
C ILE A 212 4.37 2.09 -9.98
N MET A 213 4.70 2.80 -8.90
CA MET A 213 5.96 2.60 -8.20
C MET A 213 5.87 3.00 -6.71
N ASN A 214 6.64 2.32 -5.85
CA ASN A 214 7.01 2.85 -4.55
C ASN A 214 8.00 4.01 -4.76
N VAL A 215 7.99 5.03 -3.90
CA VAL A 215 9.03 6.07 -3.89
C VAL A 215 10.25 5.66 -3.06
N ILE A 216 10.04 4.77 -2.09
CA ILE A 216 11.07 4.07 -1.33
C ILE A 216 10.66 2.60 -1.21
N ASP A 217 11.54 1.69 -1.60
CA ASP A 217 11.25 0.26 -1.52
C ASP A 217 11.66 -0.33 -0.16
N TYR A 218 10.73 -0.27 0.79
CA TYR A 218 10.87 -0.89 2.10
C TYR A 218 10.68 -2.40 2.10
N ASN A 219 10.07 -2.99 1.06
CA ASN A 219 9.82 -4.43 1.01
C ASN A 219 11.09 -5.25 0.85
N ASN A 220 12.15 -4.65 0.30
CA ASN A 220 13.40 -5.35 0.01
C ASN A 220 14.61 -4.80 0.78
N GLY A 221 14.40 -3.98 1.82
CA GLY A 221 15.49 -3.49 2.68
C GLY A 221 15.77 -1.99 2.59
N CYS A 222 14.77 -1.19 2.21
CA CYS A 222 14.86 0.27 2.11
C CYS A 222 15.76 0.73 0.95
N PHE A 223 15.47 0.28 -0.27
CA PHE A 223 16.13 0.82 -1.46
C PHE A 223 15.59 2.20 -1.79
N LEU A 224 16.51 3.16 -1.92
CA LEU A 224 16.20 4.54 -2.23
C LEU A 224 16.24 4.82 -3.73
N THR A 225 15.60 5.92 -4.11
CA THR A 225 15.80 6.59 -5.39
C THR A 225 16.20 8.04 -5.16
N THR A 226 16.31 8.83 -6.24
CA THR A 226 16.67 10.25 -6.20
C THR A 226 15.50 11.12 -6.69
N SER A 227 15.41 12.35 -6.20
CA SER A 227 14.46 13.34 -6.73
C SER A 227 14.63 13.53 -8.24
N LYS A 228 15.87 13.47 -8.75
CA LYS A 228 16.16 13.57 -10.19
C LYS A 228 15.45 12.47 -10.97
N TYR A 229 15.57 11.22 -10.54
CA TYR A 229 14.90 10.09 -11.21
C TYR A 229 13.38 10.26 -11.20
N LEU A 230 12.78 10.55 -10.03
CA LEU A 230 11.34 10.75 -9.92
C LEU A 230 10.84 11.92 -10.78
N GLN A 231 11.61 13.01 -10.89
CA GLN A 231 11.29 14.14 -11.76
C GLN A 231 11.33 13.74 -13.25
N GLN A 232 12.27 12.88 -13.64
CA GLN A 232 12.31 12.35 -15.00
C GLN A 232 11.09 11.45 -15.28
N VAL A 233 10.70 10.59 -14.33
CA VAL A 233 9.49 9.75 -14.44
C VAL A 233 8.23 10.62 -14.58
N ARG A 234 8.08 11.65 -13.75
CA ARG A 234 6.97 12.63 -13.85
C ARG A 234 6.93 13.29 -15.22
N THR A 235 8.08 13.76 -15.72
CA THR A 235 8.18 14.41 -17.03
C THR A 235 7.76 13.46 -18.16
N LEU A 236 8.14 12.18 -18.08
CA LEU A 236 7.71 11.17 -19.05
C LEU A 236 6.22 10.87 -18.95
N ALA A 237 5.68 10.75 -17.74
CA ALA A 237 4.25 10.52 -17.52
C ALA A 237 3.40 11.65 -18.15
N ASP A 238 3.81 12.90 -17.97
CA ASP A 238 3.16 14.06 -18.61
C ASP A 238 3.28 14.04 -20.13
N LYS A 239 4.50 13.82 -20.65
CA LYS A 239 4.79 13.80 -22.09
C LYS A 239 3.95 12.77 -22.86
N TYR A 240 3.68 11.61 -22.26
CA TYR A 240 2.98 10.50 -22.92
C TYR A 240 1.52 10.34 -22.47
N ASN A 241 0.99 11.29 -21.68
CA ASN A 241 -0.36 11.24 -21.12
C ASN A 241 -0.64 9.91 -20.41
N VAL A 242 0.19 9.62 -19.40
CA VAL A 242 0.15 8.41 -18.57
C VAL A 242 -0.01 8.82 -17.11
N VAL A 243 -0.85 8.11 -16.37
CA VAL A 243 -1.09 8.41 -14.95
C VAL A 243 0.09 7.91 -14.11
N LEU A 244 0.77 8.80 -13.41
CA LEU A 244 1.80 8.44 -12.44
C LEU A 244 1.14 8.08 -11.10
N ILE A 245 1.41 6.88 -10.61
CA ILE A 245 0.88 6.35 -9.36
C ILE A 245 2.03 6.11 -8.40
N PHE A 246 2.03 6.80 -7.26
CA PHE A 246 2.90 6.43 -6.15
C PHE A 246 2.17 5.53 -5.17
N ASP A 247 2.70 4.31 -4.99
CA ASP A 247 2.35 3.48 -3.87
C ASP A 247 3.15 3.93 -2.65
N GLU A 248 2.47 4.67 -1.77
CA GLU A 248 3.03 5.16 -0.52
C GLU A 248 2.44 4.42 0.69
N ILE A 249 1.89 3.21 0.50
CA ILE A 249 1.36 2.41 1.60
C ILE A 249 2.45 2.17 2.67
N LEU A 250 3.71 2.01 2.26
CA LEU A 250 4.84 1.90 3.21
C LEU A 250 5.51 3.23 3.50
N SER A 251 5.77 4.09 2.52
CA SER A 251 6.56 5.33 2.72
C SER A 251 5.77 6.49 3.31
N GLY A 252 4.44 6.47 3.19
CA GLY A 252 3.55 7.52 3.67
C GLY A 252 3.76 7.83 5.14
N PHE A 253 3.82 9.12 5.46
CA PHE A 253 4.04 9.69 6.81
C PHE A 253 5.37 9.35 7.51
N LYS A 254 6.11 8.32 7.06
CA LYS A 254 7.44 7.97 7.63
C LYS A 254 8.56 8.88 7.17
N THR A 255 8.36 9.52 6.03
CA THR A 255 9.32 10.43 5.38
C THR A 255 9.00 11.91 5.65
N GLY A 256 7.98 12.17 6.46
CA GLY A 256 7.41 13.49 6.74
C GLY A 256 5.90 13.52 6.50
N VAL A 257 5.24 14.57 7.00
CA VAL A 257 3.78 14.73 6.94
C VAL A 257 3.23 14.79 5.50
N SER A 258 4.04 15.26 4.55
CA SER A 258 3.72 15.30 3.11
C SER A 258 4.18 14.04 2.35
N CYS A 259 4.47 12.95 3.06
CA CYS A 259 4.88 11.66 2.51
C CYS A 259 6.15 11.76 1.63
N GLY A 260 6.47 10.67 0.93
CA GLY A 260 7.66 10.59 0.09
C GLY A 260 7.58 11.53 -1.11
N GLN A 261 6.38 11.78 -1.64
CA GLN A 261 6.16 12.79 -2.67
C GLN A 261 6.59 14.20 -2.22
N GLY A 262 6.33 14.58 -0.97
CA GLY A 262 6.81 15.84 -0.39
C GLY A 262 8.32 15.81 -0.13
N TYR A 263 8.84 14.71 0.43
CA TYR A 263 10.27 14.53 0.69
C TYR A 263 11.13 14.63 -0.59
N TYR A 264 10.68 14.02 -1.69
CA TYR A 264 11.39 14.05 -2.97
C TYR A 264 11.03 15.27 -3.83
N GLY A 265 9.98 16.01 -3.50
CA GLY A 265 9.49 17.17 -4.26
C GLY A 265 8.84 16.82 -5.60
N VAL A 266 8.23 15.63 -5.73
CA VAL A 266 7.59 15.15 -6.96
C VAL A 266 6.19 14.67 -6.65
N THR A 267 5.18 15.26 -7.29
CA THR A 267 3.76 14.94 -7.06
C THR A 267 3.23 13.95 -8.12
N PRO A 268 2.70 12.78 -7.72
CA PRO A 268 2.05 11.85 -8.63
C PRO A 268 0.63 12.31 -8.99
N ASP A 269 0.00 11.66 -9.96
CA ASP A 269 -1.41 11.90 -10.29
C ASP A 269 -2.36 11.17 -9.32
N ILE A 270 -1.94 9.98 -8.87
CA ILE A 270 -2.63 9.18 -7.85
C ILE A 270 -1.61 8.74 -6.80
N CYS A 271 -2.01 8.72 -5.53
CA CYS A 271 -1.24 8.14 -4.44
C CYS A 271 -2.11 7.17 -3.61
N THR A 272 -1.53 6.04 -3.21
CA THR A 272 -2.17 5.10 -2.28
C THR A 272 -1.51 5.19 -0.90
N LEU A 273 -2.32 5.30 0.15
CA LEU A 273 -1.86 5.43 1.54
C LEU A 273 -2.61 4.45 2.45
N GLY A 274 -1.99 4.08 3.58
CA GLY A 274 -2.51 3.10 4.54
C GLY A 274 -1.51 2.93 5.67
N LYS A 275 -1.51 1.77 6.34
CA LYS A 275 -0.53 1.43 7.39
C LYS A 275 -0.41 2.54 8.45
N ALA A 276 0.67 3.34 8.40
CA ALA A 276 0.94 4.46 9.28
C ALA A 276 -0.23 5.45 9.36
N LEU A 277 -1.04 5.56 8.29
CA LEU A 277 -2.24 6.39 8.21
C LEU A 277 -3.18 6.21 9.42
N THR A 278 -3.26 5.01 9.99
CA THR A 278 -4.23 4.65 11.04
C THR A 278 -3.63 3.90 12.22
N ASN A 279 -2.30 3.76 12.27
CA ASN A 279 -1.58 3.13 13.38
C ASN A 279 -2.20 1.80 13.87
N ASP A 280 -2.28 0.81 12.96
CA ASP A 280 -2.77 -0.58 13.18
C ASP A 280 -4.28 -0.84 13.04
N VAL A 281 -5.06 0.12 12.53
CA VAL A 281 -6.47 -0.13 12.16
C VAL A 281 -6.60 -0.37 10.65
N PRO A 282 -7.27 -1.44 10.18
CA PRO A 282 -7.44 -1.70 8.76
C PRO A 282 -8.16 -0.57 8.02
N MET A 283 -7.40 0.21 7.25
CA MET A 283 -7.90 1.17 6.29
C MET A 283 -6.78 1.53 5.31
N GLY A 284 -7.15 1.80 4.07
CA GLY A 284 -6.32 2.49 3.10
C GLY A 284 -7.12 3.59 2.44
N ILE A 285 -6.42 4.44 1.69
CA ILE A 285 -7.03 5.50 0.90
C ILE A 285 -6.34 5.57 -0.46
N VAL A 286 -7.10 5.99 -1.46
CA VAL A 286 -6.60 6.42 -2.76
C VAL A 286 -6.89 7.91 -2.84
N VAL A 287 -5.85 8.70 -3.07
CA VAL A 287 -5.95 10.14 -3.27
C VAL A 287 -5.42 10.49 -4.65
N GLY A 288 -5.89 11.58 -5.24
CA GLY A 288 -5.41 11.98 -6.55
C GLY A 288 -6.09 13.23 -7.08
N LYS A 289 -5.71 13.60 -8.30
CA LYS A 289 -6.32 14.69 -9.06
C LYS A 289 -7.81 14.47 -9.24
N LYS A 290 -8.60 15.52 -9.07
CA LYS A 290 -10.05 15.52 -9.19
C LYS A 290 -10.54 14.97 -10.53
N GLU A 291 -9.91 15.36 -11.63
CA GLU A 291 -10.26 14.89 -12.98
C GLU A 291 -10.15 13.36 -13.13
N ILE A 292 -9.19 12.73 -12.43
CA ILE A 292 -9.02 11.27 -12.44
C ILE A 292 -9.98 10.62 -11.45
N MET A 293 -10.06 11.13 -10.23
CA MET A 293 -10.93 10.60 -9.18
C MET A 293 -12.42 10.65 -9.57
N SER A 294 -12.81 11.66 -10.37
CA SER A 294 -14.16 11.81 -10.91
C SER A 294 -14.62 10.61 -11.76
N LYS A 295 -13.70 9.77 -12.26
CA LYS A 295 -14.04 8.54 -12.99
C LYS A 295 -14.84 7.55 -12.17
N ILE A 296 -14.78 7.64 -10.84
CA ILE A 296 -15.65 6.84 -9.95
C ILE A 296 -17.12 7.20 -10.14
N MET A 297 -17.40 8.46 -10.45
CA MET A 297 -18.74 9.02 -10.60
C MET A 297 -19.12 9.24 -12.09
N ASP A 298 -18.35 8.67 -13.03
CA ASP A 298 -18.64 8.80 -14.47
C ASP A 298 -20.03 8.19 -14.78
N PRO A 299 -20.98 8.95 -15.35
CA PRO A 299 -22.34 8.48 -15.54
C PRO A 299 -22.48 7.44 -16.66
N VAL A 300 -21.46 7.29 -17.52
CA VAL A 300 -21.50 6.41 -18.69
C VAL A 300 -20.63 5.17 -18.46
N ASN A 301 -19.41 5.36 -17.95
CA ASN A 301 -18.47 4.28 -17.72
C ASN A 301 -17.73 4.44 -16.38
N PRO A 302 -18.42 4.19 -15.25
CA PRO A 302 -17.86 4.40 -13.92
C PRO A 302 -16.76 3.41 -13.58
N VAL A 303 -15.69 3.91 -12.99
CA VAL A 303 -14.71 3.11 -12.26
C VAL A 303 -15.32 2.68 -10.93
N ILE A 304 -15.68 1.40 -10.81
CA ILE A 304 -16.28 0.90 -9.58
C ILE A 304 -15.27 0.99 -8.43
N ALA A 305 -15.65 1.73 -7.40
CA ALA A 305 -14.95 1.87 -6.13
C ALA A 305 -15.98 1.79 -5.00
N GLY A 306 -15.90 0.73 -4.19
CA GLY A 306 -16.81 0.52 -3.08
C GLY A 306 -16.44 -0.71 -2.26
N GLY A 307 -16.89 -0.73 -1.02
CA GLY A 307 -16.69 -1.83 -0.09
C GLY A 307 -17.48 -1.59 1.18
N THR A 308 -18.06 -2.64 1.76
CA THR A 308 -18.94 -2.54 2.95
C THR A 308 -18.26 -1.86 4.13
N PHE A 309 -16.94 -2.01 4.26
CA PHE A 309 -16.15 -1.44 5.36
C PHE A 309 -15.28 -0.25 4.94
N SER A 310 -15.38 0.19 3.68
CA SER A 310 -14.66 1.36 3.20
C SER A 310 -15.12 2.59 3.98
N GLY A 311 -14.17 3.34 4.56
CA GLY A 311 -14.50 4.48 5.42
C GLY A 311 -15.02 4.06 6.80
N ASN A 312 -14.66 2.87 7.29
CA ASN A 312 -15.07 2.42 8.62
C ASN A 312 -14.65 3.42 9.71
N GLN A 313 -15.55 3.65 10.66
CA GLN A 313 -15.43 4.73 11.63
C GLN A 313 -14.31 4.50 12.66
N LEU A 314 -13.82 3.27 12.81
CA LEU A 314 -12.57 2.99 13.54
C LEU A 314 -11.36 3.57 12.81
N GLY A 315 -11.24 3.29 11.51
CA GLY A 315 -10.16 3.80 10.68
C GLY A 315 -10.20 5.33 10.64
N ILE A 316 -11.38 5.92 10.49
CA ILE A 316 -11.56 7.38 10.52
C ILE A 316 -11.12 7.98 11.87
N ALA A 317 -11.52 7.37 12.99
CA ALA A 317 -11.15 7.87 14.31
C ALA A 317 -9.64 7.75 14.57
N ALA A 318 -9.04 6.59 14.28
CA ALA A 318 -7.59 6.41 14.37
C ALA A 318 -6.83 7.35 13.44
N GLY A 319 -7.29 7.48 12.19
CA GLY A 319 -6.67 8.34 11.20
C GLY A 319 -6.68 9.81 11.64
N ASN A 320 -7.80 10.30 12.16
CA ASN A 320 -7.86 11.63 12.74
C ASN A 320 -6.84 11.83 13.87
N ALA A 321 -6.76 10.89 14.82
CA ALA A 321 -5.80 10.96 15.92
C ALA A 321 -4.35 10.95 15.42
N VAL A 322 -4.02 10.09 14.46
CA VAL A 322 -2.69 10.07 13.83
C VAL A 322 -2.37 11.42 13.20
N MET A 323 -3.29 11.98 12.41
CA MET A 323 -3.09 13.26 11.72
C MET A 323 -3.03 14.47 12.65
N ASP A 324 -3.57 14.37 13.87
CA ASP A 324 -3.46 15.44 14.87
C ASP A 324 -2.09 15.41 15.60
N ILE A 325 -1.43 14.26 15.61
CA ILE A 325 -0.10 14.06 16.22
C ILE A 325 1.03 14.43 15.25
N LEU A 326 0.84 14.13 13.95
CA LEU A 326 1.82 14.39 12.88
C LEU A 326 1.87 15.87 12.46
#